data_AF-A0A2H0LNR6-F1
#
_entry.id   AF-A0A2H0LNR6-F1
#
_cell.length_a   1.000
_cell.length_b   1.000
_cell.length_c   1.000
_cell.angle_alpha   90.00
_cell.angle_beta   90.00
_cell.angle_gamma   90.00
#
_symmetry.space_group_name_H-M   'P 1'
#
loop_
_entity.id
_entity.type
_entity.pdbx_description
1 polymer ?
#
loop_
_entity_poly.entity_id
_entity_poly.type
_entity_poly.pdbx_seq_one_letter_code
_entity_poly.pdbx_strand_id
1 'polypeptide(L)'
;MFLRKSFFTALRKSDIINFRFHGLRHTYASQLVMSGVDINTTRELLGHKDIRMTLRYSHLSPDHKKRAVESLSRRLDTFWTLEG
;
A
#
# COMPACT_ATOMS: atom_id res chain seq x y z
N MET A 1 -1.82 -23.88 -14.76
CA MET A 1 -1.66 -25.06 -13.87
C MET A 1 -0.30 -25.09 -13.12
N PHE A 2 0.78 -24.49 -13.64
CA PHE A 2 2.12 -24.52 -13.01
C PHE A 2 2.32 -23.63 -11.76
N LEU A 3 1.85 -22.37 -11.79
CA LEU A 3 2.09 -21.39 -10.73
C LEU A 3 1.50 -21.80 -9.37
N ARG A 4 0.36 -22.49 -9.40
CA ARG A 4 -0.32 -22.97 -8.20
C ARG A 4 0.46 -24.10 -7.52
N LYS A 5 1.08 -24.98 -8.30
CA LYS A 5 1.90 -26.10 -7.80
C LYS A 5 3.19 -25.58 -7.16
N SER A 6 3.90 -24.68 -7.85
CA SER A 6 5.13 -24.07 -7.29
C SER A 6 4.84 -23.25 -6.02
N PHE A 7 3.72 -22.53 -5.97
CA PHE A 7 3.28 -21.81 -4.77
C PHE A 7 3.06 -22.74 -3.56
N PHE A 8 2.31 -23.83 -3.71
CA PHE A 8 2.12 -24.78 -2.60
C PHE A 8 3.41 -25.50 -2.20
N THR A 9 4.30 -25.76 -3.15
CA THR A 9 5.64 -26.28 -2.83
C THR A 9 6.44 -25.28 -2.01
N ALA A 10 6.40 -23.99 -2.35
CA ALA A 10 7.06 -22.94 -1.59
C ALA A 10 6.50 -22.85 -0.17
N LEU A 11 5.16 -22.84 -0.01
CA LEU A 11 4.51 -22.83 1.30
C LEU A 11 4.92 -24.01 2.18
N ARG A 12 5.01 -25.21 1.60
CA ARG A 12 5.46 -26.41 2.32
C ARG A 12 6.92 -26.30 2.76
N LYS A 13 7.79 -25.72 1.92
CA LYS A 13 9.21 -25.52 2.24
C LYS A 13 9.43 -24.46 3.31
N SER A 14 8.55 -23.46 3.40
CA SER A 14 8.62 -22.38 4.39
C SER A 14 7.85 -22.67 5.67
N ASP A 15 7.26 -23.86 5.81
CA ASP A 15 6.41 -24.28 6.94
C ASP A 15 5.21 -23.33 7.20
N ILE A 16 4.67 -22.72 6.14
CA ILE A 16 3.51 -21.82 6.24
C ILE A 16 2.24 -22.62 5.98
N ILE A 17 1.40 -22.74 7.01
CA ILE A 17 0.09 -23.39 6.96
C ILE A 17 -1.04 -22.39 6.71
N ASN A 18 -2.11 -22.84 6.04
CA ASN A 18 -3.34 -22.07 5.78
C ASN A 18 -3.19 -20.74 5.01
N PHE A 19 -2.14 -20.58 4.20
CA PHE A 19 -1.98 -19.39 3.36
C PHE A 19 -2.59 -19.57 1.95
N ARG A 20 -3.38 -18.57 1.51
CA ARG A 20 -4.03 -18.56 0.19
C ARG A 20 -3.27 -17.67 -0.77
N PHE A 21 -3.36 -17.96 -2.06
CA PHE A 21 -2.71 -17.16 -3.11
C PHE A 21 -3.14 -15.68 -3.09
N HIS A 22 -4.41 -15.40 -2.75
CA HIS A 22 -4.92 -14.04 -2.58
C HIS A 22 -4.25 -13.28 -1.43
N GLY A 23 -3.66 -13.99 -0.45
CA GLY A 23 -2.85 -13.41 0.61
C GLY A 23 -1.65 -12.61 0.09
N LEU A 24 -1.01 -13.07 -0.99
CA LEU A 24 0.08 -12.32 -1.63
C LEU A 24 -0.36 -10.94 -2.12
N ARG A 25 -1.58 -10.85 -2.66
CA ARG A 25 -2.17 -9.59 -3.11
C ARG A 25 -2.46 -8.66 -1.94
N HIS A 26 -2.91 -9.19 -0.81
CA HIS A 26 -3.09 -8.42 0.43
C HIS A 26 -1.75 -7.91 0.98
N THR A 27 -0.71 -8.74 0.99
CA THR A 27 0.63 -8.34 1.42
C THR A 27 1.18 -7.24 0.53
N TYR A 28 1.08 -7.38 -0.79
CA TYR A 28 1.53 -6.36 -1.75
C TYR A 28 0.81 -5.03 -1.54
N ALA A 29 -0.52 -5.04 -1.41
CA ALA A 29 -1.31 -3.83 -1.16
C ALA A 29 -0.94 -3.15 0.16
N SER A 30 -0.73 -3.93 1.23
CA SER A 30 -0.35 -3.41 2.54
C SER A 30 1.02 -2.74 2.49
N GLN A 31 1.99 -3.36 1.83
CA GLN A 31 3.34 -2.82 1.66
C GLN A 31 3.35 -1.50 0.89
N LEU A 32 2.55 -1.37 -0.18
CA LEU A 32 2.42 -0.11 -0.93
C LEU A 32 1.86 1.02 -0.05
N VAL A 33 0.79 0.76 0.69
CA VAL A 33 0.16 1.80 1.52
C VAL A 33 1.04 2.19 2.72
N MET A 34 1.75 1.22 3.31
CA MET A 34 2.72 1.47 4.38
C MET A 34 3.94 2.26 3.90
N SER A 35 4.42 2.03 2.66
CA SER A 35 5.50 2.84 2.08
C SER A 35 5.05 4.27 1.71
N GLY A 36 3.74 4.53 1.77
CA GLY A 36 3.14 5.85 1.55
C GLY A 36 2.60 6.10 0.16
N VAL A 37 2.51 5.06 -0.67
CA VAL A 37 1.78 5.13 -1.94
C VAL A 37 0.31 5.45 -1.64
N ASP A 38 -0.28 6.35 -2.42
CA ASP A 38 -1.67 6.73 -2.25
C ASP A 38 -2.61 5.58 -2.60
N ILE A 39 -3.84 5.68 -2.08
CA ILE A 39 -4.84 4.63 -2.21
C ILE A 39 -5.30 4.45 -3.67
N ASN A 40 -5.25 5.49 -4.50
CA ASN A 40 -5.73 5.42 -5.87
C ASN A 40 -4.67 4.79 -6.78
N THR A 41 -3.40 5.17 -6.67
CA THR A 41 -2.32 4.44 -7.38
C THR A 41 -2.25 2.99 -6.91
N THR A 42 -2.42 2.72 -5.62
CA THR A 42 -2.50 1.34 -5.12
C THR A 42 -3.65 0.55 -5.79
N ARG A 43 -4.83 1.17 -5.98
CA ARG A 43 -5.97 0.56 -6.68
C ARG A 43 -5.62 0.23 -8.14
N GLU A 44 -4.95 1.13 -8.83
CA GLU A 44 -4.53 0.95 -10.23
C GLU A 44 -3.49 -0.17 -10.37
N LEU A 45 -2.46 -0.19 -9.51
CA LEU A 45 -1.44 -1.24 -9.48
C LEU A 45 -2.02 -2.62 -9.18
N LEU A 46 -3.06 -2.68 -8.33
CA LEU A 46 -3.80 -3.91 -8.08
C LEU A 46 -4.72 -4.26 -9.25
N GLY A 47 -5.21 -3.30 -10.03
CA GLY A 47 -6.26 -3.49 -11.03
C GLY A 47 -7.63 -3.68 -10.38
N HIS A 48 -7.91 -3.02 -9.25
CA HIS A 48 -9.24 -3.06 -8.63
C HIS A 48 -10.24 -2.19 -9.39
N LYS A 49 -11.36 -2.79 -9.79
CA LYS A 49 -12.46 -2.08 -10.46
C LYS A 49 -13.18 -1.10 -9.54
N ASP A 50 -13.34 -1.45 -8.25
CA ASP A 50 -13.96 -0.62 -7.23
C ASP A 50 -12.92 -0.20 -6.17
N ILE A 51 -12.87 1.09 -5.85
CA ILE A 51 -11.97 1.66 -4.84
C ILE A 51 -12.26 1.08 -3.45
N ARG A 52 -13.49 0.66 -3.17
CA ARG A 52 -13.88 0.01 -1.91
C ARG A 52 -13.04 -1.24 -1.61
N MET A 53 -12.57 -1.94 -2.64
CA MET A 53 -11.68 -3.10 -2.48
C MET A 53 -10.31 -2.70 -1.92
N THR A 54 -9.81 -1.52 -2.28
CA THR A 54 -8.52 -0.99 -1.84
C THR A 54 -8.63 -0.22 -0.53
N LEU A 55 -9.78 0.41 -0.24
CA LEU A 55 -10.00 1.17 1.00
C LEU A 55 -9.75 0.37 2.28
N ARG A 56 -9.84 -0.96 2.23
CA ARG A 56 -9.44 -1.85 3.33
C ARG A 56 -8.03 -1.55 3.84
N TYR A 57 -7.10 -1.08 3.01
CA TYR A 57 -5.72 -0.80 3.40
C TYR A 57 -5.47 0.65 3.86
N SER A 58 -6.44 1.55 3.69
CA SER A 58 -6.27 2.99 3.95
C SER A 58 -5.77 3.33 5.37
N HIS A 59 -6.14 2.50 6.35
CA HIS A 59 -5.73 2.67 7.75
C HIS A 59 -4.25 2.36 8.00
N LEU A 60 -3.56 1.66 7.08
CA LEU A 60 -2.14 1.31 7.20
C LEU A 60 -1.20 2.50 6.93
N SER A 61 -1.76 3.67 6.59
CA SER A 61 -0.99 4.90 6.38
C SER A 61 -1.42 6.00 7.36
N PRO A 62 -1.25 5.81 8.69
CA PRO A 62 -1.54 6.86 9.65
C PRO A 62 -0.70 8.12 9.38
N ASP A 63 0.55 7.96 8.90
CA ASP A 63 1.43 9.06 8.54
C ASP A 63 1.09 9.75 7.22
N HIS A 64 0.15 9.24 6.42
CA HIS A 64 -0.22 9.88 5.15
C HIS A 64 -0.84 11.27 5.39
N LYS A 65 -1.73 11.38 6.39
CA LYS A 65 -2.35 12.65 6.76
C LYS A 65 -1.31 13.64 7.30
N LYS A 66 -0.39 13.15 8.14
CA LYS A 66 0.69 13.96 8.72
C LYS A 66 1.61 14.50 7.61
N ARG A 67 2.05 13.64 6.69
CA ARG A 67 2.87 14.03 5.53
C ARG A 67 2.17 15.03 4.61
N ALA A 68 0.85 14.89 4.41
CA ALA A 68 0.07 15.84 3.62
C ALA A 68 0.03 17.24 4.26
N VAL A 69 -0.13 17.32 5.59
CA VAL A 69 -0.09 18.59 6.32
C VAL A 69 1.32 19.17 6.32
N GLU A 70 2.34 18.34 6.55
CA GLU A 70 3.75 18.78 6.53
C GLU A 70 4.17 19.30 5.15
N SER A 71 3.68 18.71 4.05
CA SER A 71 4.00 19.20 2.70
C SER A 71 3.42 20.60 2.46
N LEU A 72 2.21 20.86 2.96
CA LEU A 72 1.59 22.17 2.90
C LEU A 72 2.35 23.18 3.77
N SER A 73 2.68 22.83 5.02
CA SER A 73 3.45 23.68 5.93
C SER A 73 4.77 24.12 5.30
N ARG A 74 5.56 23.14 4.81
CA ARG A 74 6.87 23.42 4.17
C ARG A 74 6.74 24.36 2.98
N ARG A 75 5.68 24.22 2.19
CA ARG A 75 5.43 25.11 1.04
C ARG A 75 5.12 26.53 1.50
N LEU A 76 4.29 26.69 2.52
CA LEU A 76 3.91 28.00 3.06
C LEU A 76 5.09 28.70 3.75
N ASP A 77 5.93 27.95 4.46
CA ASP A 77 7.13 28.49 5.11
C ASP A 77 8.06 29.14 4.08
N THR A 78 8.29 28.49 2.92
CA THR A 78 9.11 29.06 1.85
C THR A 78 8.55 30.39 1.29
N PHE A 79 7.23 30.54 1.20
CA PHE A 79 6.63 31.79 0.71
C PHE A 79 6.71 32.92 1.72
N TRP A 80 6.49 32.64 3.02
CA TRP A 80 6.48 33.68 4.05
C TRP A 80 7.87 34.11 4.53
N THR A 81 8.92 33.32 4.30
CA THR A 81 10.30 33.70 4.68
C THR A 81 11.07 34.51 3.63
N LEU A 82 10.55 34.64 2.40
CA LEU A 82 11.25 35.36 1.32
C LEU A 82 10.88 36.84 1.19
N GLU A 83 9.90 37.33 1.97
CA GLU A 83 9.47 38.74 1.97
C GLU A 83 9.73 39.48 3.30
N GLY A 84 10.67 38.97 4.12
CA GLY A 84 11.08 39.59 5.39
C GLY A 84 12.54 40.02 5.39
#